data_AF-A0A973B364-F1
#
_entry.id   AF-A0A973B364-F1
#
_cell.length_a   1.000
_cell.length_b   1.000
_cell.length_c   1.000
_cell.angle_alpha   90.00
_cell.angle_beta   90.00
_cell.angle_gamma   90.00
#
_symmetry.space_group_name_H-M   'P 1'
#
loop_
_entity.id
_entity.type
_entity.pdbx_description
1 polymer ?
#
loop_
_entity_poly.entity_id
_entity_poly.type
_entity_poly.pdbx_seq_one_letter_code
_entity_poly.pdbx_strand_id
1 'polypeptide(L)' 'MSEKRTENSLGVFLNDLNGVKYFEYSGRNEGFVCNYLGSFADGNWMIVMTNGMSPSMLLNEIVCSIAILNDWKNYPLE' A
#
# COMPACT_ATOMS: atom_id res chain seq x y z
N MET A 1 -14.56 -7.29 -5.81
CA MET A 1 -14.38 -6.06 -6.64
C MET A 1 -12.94 -6.05 -7.12
N SER A 2 -12.67 -5.76 -8.40
CA SER A 2 -11.34 -5.99 -9.00
C SER A 2 -10.43 -4.77 -8.80
N GLU A 3 -9.31 -4.94 -8.08
CA GLU A 3 -8.19 -3.99 -8.09
C GLU A 3 -7.66 -3.86 -9.52
N LYS A 4 -7.96 -2.75 -10.19
CA LYS A 4 -7.43 -2.49 -11.52
C LYS A 4 -6.15 -1.67 -11.40
N ARG A 5 -5.02 -2.36 -11.30
CA ARG A 5 -3.67 -1.76 -11.41
C ARG A 5 -3.59 -1.01 -12.73
N THR A 6 -3.55 0.32 -12.66
CA THR A 6 -3.97 1.13 -13.81
C THR A 6 -2.78 1.44 -14.71
N GLU A 7 -1.60 1.80 -14.18
CA GLU A 7 -0.43 2.18 -14.98
C GLU A 7 0.91 2.00 -14.24
N ASN A 8 2.00 1.73 -14.99
CA ASN A 8 3.38 1.80 -14.51
C ASN A 8 3.96 3.17 -14.85
N SER A 9 4.03 4.07 -13.86
CA SER A 9 4.50 5.45 -14.04
C SER A 9 5.94 5.58 -13.53
N LEU A 10 6.93 5.34 -14.40
CA LEU A 10 8.35 5.55 -14.08
C LEU A 10 8.83 4.85 -12.79
N GLY A 11 8.33 3.63 -12.51
CA GLY A 11 8.68 2.86 -11.32
C GLY A 11 7.74 3.05 -10.13
N VAL A 12 6.58 3.68 -10.33
CA VAL A 12 5.49 3.76 -9.34
C VAL A 12 4.24 3.06 -9.88
N PHE A 13 3.54 2.33 -9.03
CA PHE A 13 2.26 1.71 -9.38
C PHE A 13 1.10 2.58 -8.91
N LEU A 14 0.09 2.70 -9.76
CA LEU A 14 -1.14 3.43 -9.47
C LEU A 14 -2.30 2.46 -9.29
N ASN A 15 -3.03 2.61 -8.19
CA ASN A 15 -4.22 1.85 -7.86
C ASN A 15 -5.42 2.80 -7.77
N ASP A 16 -6.51 2.45 -8.44
CA ASP A 16 -7.79 3.14 -8.34
C ASP A 16 -8.77 2.29 -7.51
N LEU A 17 -9.10 2.77 -6.32
CA LEU A 17 -9.98 2.13 -5.36
C LEU A 17 -11.32 2.89 -5.35
N ASN A 18 -12.21 2.49 -6.26
CA ASN A 18 -13.54 3.09 -6.43
C ASN A 18 -13.50 4.63 -6.58
N GLY A 19 -12.60 5.14 -7.42
CA GLY A 19 -12.41 6.57 -7.68
C GLY A 19 -11.40 7.25 -6.74
N VAL A 20 -10.88 6.54 -5.74
CA VAL A 20 -9.79 7.03 -4.88
C VAL A 20 -8.47 6.50 -5.41
N LYS A 21 -7.59 7.40 -5.85
CA LYS A 21 -6.29 7.02 -6.40
C LYS A 21 -5.24 6.93 -5.31
N TYR A 22 -4.49 5.83 -5.34
CA TYR A 22 -3.32 5.57 -4.52
C TYR A 22 -2.10 5.32 -5.40
N PHE A 23 -0.92 5.69 -4.90
CA PHE A 23 0.36 5.33 -5.48
C PHE A 23 1.15 4.45 -4.50
N GLU A 24 1.80 3.42 -5.01
CA GLU A 24 2.58 2.51 -4.21
C GLU A 24 3.77 1.92 -4.95
N TYR A 25 4.71 1.40 -4.17
CA TYR A 25 5.74 0.48 -4.66
C TYR A 25 6.27 -0.35 -3.50
N SER A 26 6.53 -1.61 -3.78
CA SER A 26 7.13 -2.53 -2.82
C SER A 26 8.58 -2.83 -3.19
N GLY A 27 9.41 -2.98 -2.16
CA GLY A 27 10.80 -3.38 -2.27
C GLY A 27 11.05 -4.67 -1.50
N ARG A 28 11.99 -5.48 -1.98
CA ARG A 28 12.44 -6.70 -1.30
C ARG A 28 13.93 -6.86 -1.47
N ASN A 29 14.59 -7.21 -0.37
CA ASN A 29 15.97 -7.68 -0.32
C ASN A 29 16.04 -8.93 0.57
N GLU A 30 17.19 -9.60 0.66
CA GLU A 30 17.39 -10.79 1.49
C GLU A 30 17.09 -10.47 2.97
N GLY A 31 15.99 -11.02 3.49
CA GLY A 31 15.53 -10.81 4.86
C GLY A 31 14.71 -9.53 5.11
N PHE A 32 14.48 -8.69 4.09
CA PHE A 32 13.78 -7.41 4.23
C PHE A 32 12.68 -7.23 3.18
N VAL A 33 11.55 -6.66 3.60
CA VAL A 33 10.52 -6.14 2.70
C VAL A 33 10.16 -4.71 3.09
N CYS A 34 9.77 -3.93 2.11
CA CYS A 34 9.19 -2.62 2.34
C CYS A 34 8.02 -2.36 1.39
N ASN A 35 7.13 -1.48 1.80
CA ASN A 35 6.07 -0.94 0.98
C ASN A 35 5.87 0.51 1.36
N TYR A 36 5.74 1.38 0.36
CA TYR A 36 5.13 2.69 0.58
C TYR A 36 3.79 2.73 -0.14
N LEU A 37 2.84 3.44 0.47
CA LEU A 37 1.51 3.65 -0.06
C LEU A 37 1.11 5.09 0.28
N GLY A 38 0.57 5.81 -0.69
CA GLY A 38 0.09 7.17 -0.50
C GLY A 38 -1.15 7.48 -1.32
N SER A 39 -2.02 8.31 -0.77
CA SER A 39 -3.21 8.83 -1.45
C SER A 39 -2.87 10.10 -2.23
N PHE A 40 -3.50 10.26 -3.39
CA PHE A 40 -3.39 11.49 -4.18
C PHE A 40 -4.20 12.67 -3.61
N ALA A 41 -5.18 12.41 -2.73
CA ALA A 41 -6.25 13.38 -2.44
C ALA A 41 -6.18 14.01 -1.04
N ASP A 42 -5.77 13.26 -0.02
CA ASP A 42 -6.00 13.61 1.39
C ASP A 42 -4.74 13.61 2.25
N GLY A 43 -3.55 13.49 1.63
CA GLY A 43 -2.27 13.57 2.35
C GLY A 43 -1.99 12.35 3.23
N ASN A 44 -2.81 11.30 3.16
CA ASN A 44 -2.58 10.03 3.82
C ASN A 44 -1.46 9.26 3.11
N TRP A 45 -0.40 8.93 3.83
CA TRP A 45 0.68 8.11 3.32
C TRP A 45 1.34 7.32 4.45
N MET A 46 1.99 6.23 4.08
CA MET A 46 2.77 5.43 5.00
C MET A 46 3.93 4.73 4.28
N ILE A 47 4.98 4.46 5.04
CA ILE A 47 6.12 3.66 4.62
C ILE A 47 6.35 2.62 5.71
N VAL A 48 6.35 1.34 5.32
CA VAL A 48 6.60 0.23 6.23
C VAL A 48 7.79 -0.55 5.71
N MET A 49 8.69 -0.91 6.62
CA MET A 49 9.79 -1.82 6.35
C MET A 49 9.86 -2.82 7.50
N THR A 50 9.94 -4.11 7.17
CA THR A 50 10.07 -5.17 8.16
C THR A 50 11.17 -6.14 7.75
N ASN A 51 11.76 -6.78 8.76
CA ASN A 51 12.65 -7.92 8.60
C ASN A 51 12.05 -9.11 9.37
N GLY A 52 12.07 -10.30 8.77
CA GLY A 52 11.50 -11.47 9.43
C GLY A 52 11.16 -12.63 8.51
N MET A 53 10.62 -13.69 9.09
CA MET A 53 10.36 -14.98 8.42
C MET A 53 9.09 -14.96 7.55
N SER A 54 8.08 -14.16 7.94
CA SER A 54 6.83 -13.97 7.17
C SER A 54 6.59 -12.48 6.87
N PRO A 55 7.55 -11.82 6.20
CA PRO A 55 7.63 -10.36 6.18
C PRO A 55 6.47 -9.71 5.41
N SER A 56 5.88 -10.40 4.43
CA SER A 56 4.71 -9.92 3.67
C SER A 56 3.40 -9.94 4.46
N MET A 57 3.16 -10.96 5.29
CA MET A 57 1.93 -11.03 6.10
C MET A 57 1.91 -9.94 7.18
N LEU A 58 3.05 -9.77 7.86
CA LEU A 58 3.21 -8.70 8.85
C LEU A 58 3.08 -7.31 8.19
N LEU A 59 3.70 -7.12 7.02
CA LEU A 59 3.58 -5.85 6.29
C LEU A 59 2.12 -5.55 5.93
N ASN A 60 1.37 -6.54 5.44
CA ASN A 60 -0.04 -6.36 5.11
C ASN A 60 -0.87 -5.99 6.34
N GLU A 61 -0.65 -6.67 7.47
CA GLU A 61 -1.35 -6.39 8.72
C GLU A 61 -1.11 -4.96 9.20
N ILE A 62 0.15 -4.50 9.17
CA ILE A 62 0.50 -3.12 9.56
C ILE A 62 -0.18 -2.10 8.62
N VAL A 63 -0.14 -2.36 7.31
CA VAL A 63 -0.74 -1.47 6.30
C VAL A 63 -2.25 -1.36 6.48
N CYS A 64 -2.96 -2.48 6.59
CA CYS A 64 -4.41 -2.47 6.82
C CYS A 64 -4.78 -1.84 8.17
N SER A 65 -4.04 -2.13 9.24
CA SER A 65 -4.32 -1.59 10.58
C SER A 65 -4.20 -0.07 10.61
N ILE A 66 -3.14 0.49 10.03
CA ILE A 66 -2.94 1.95 9.98
C ILE A 66 -4.01 2.61 9.10
N ALA A 67 -4.33 2.01 7.96
CA ALA A 67 -5.36 2.54 7.07
C ALA A 67 -6.74 2.60 7.74
N ILE A 68 -7.14 1.53 8.45
CA ILE A 68 -8.41 1.47 9.20
C ILE A 68 -8.42 2.49 10.34
N LEU A 69 -7.34 2.59 11.12
CA LEU A 69 -7.25 3.53 12.25
C LEU A 69 -7.24 5.01 11.83
N ASN A 70 -6.94 5.29 10.57
CA ASN A 70 -6.89 6.65 10.02
C ASN A 70 -7.99 6.89 8.97
N ASP A 71 -9.02 6.04 8.92
CA ASP A 71 -10.18 6.16 8.02
C ASP A 71 -9.80 6.37 6.54
N TRP A 72 -8.81 5.62 6.05
CA TRP A 72 -8.38 5.72 4.66
C TRP A 72 -9.51 5.31 3.71
N LYS A 73 -9.79 6.19 2.74
CA LYS A 73 -10.95 6.02 1.85
C LYS A 73 -10.79 4.80 0.95
N ASN A 74 -11.73 3.85 1.05
CA ASN A 74 -11.76 2.63 0.24
C ASN A 74 -10.49 1.76 0.38
N TYR A 75 -9.79 1.83 1.53
CA TYR A 75 -8.60 1.03 1.81
C TYR A 75 -8.65 0.44 3.23
N PRO A 76 -8.39 -0.87 3.42
CA PRO A 76 -8.26 -1.90 2.38
C PRO A 76 -9.58 -2.13 1.64
N LEU A 77 -9.54 -2.73 0.45
CA LEU A 77 -10.76 -3.15 -0.26
C LEU A 77 -11.45 -4.27 0.52
N GLU A 78 -12.74 -4.09 0.80
CA GLU A 78 -13.64 -5.17 1.27
C GLU A 78 -14.02 -6.16 0.15
#